data_AF-A0A4Q3WDW4-F1
#
_entry.id   AF-A0A4Q3WDW4-F1
#
_cell.length_a   1.000
_cell.length_b   1.000
_cell.length_c   1.000
_cell.angle_alpha   90.00
_cell.angle_beta   90.00
_cell.angle_gamma   90.00
#
_symmetry.space_group_name_H-M   'P 1'
#
loop_
_entity.id
_entity.type
_entity.pdbx_description
1 polymer ?
#
loop_
_entity_poly.entity_id
_entity_poly.type
_entity_poly.pdbx_seq_one_letter_code
_entity_poly.pdbx_strand_id
1 'polypeptide(L)'
;MTRTIQYTIFLSRPSDVESHMEAVKQAVLDANLVATPLGVRFEVFDWRTDATPGLASEPQARVNEQSDHHDALMAVIGGTLGTPTASHASGTVEEIERAITKSATSVFGQNSVMIFFKDVQLSLNSDLDEAKRVQDLKSGLGPRGILYRAFGDDDALREGVLRCIGVLIATHLSASDSGRTTEAADQERTELSPLASQSDDPPEPEELGILDYSQIITERIDAATQSTSQIQQALESLGRQTTEASSEISAAISSEDNSKKKRIINEVAKSIDACATSIEGSGEEMRAQFGGALEAIRAVIDIQASDLSPEAAIEEINIVIQMTASLDPTIETTGSQIADFGNTLAQLPRLTKELNSAKRRLLKVIEALVADLATLRIENASLHAYAISRNQSRASPALLN
;
A
#
# COMPACT_ATOMS: atom_id res chain seq x y z
N MET A 1 -17.57 23.72 32.59
CA MET A 1 -16.41 22.83 32.44
C MET A 1 -16.84 21.67 31.57
N THR A 2 -16.37 21.60 30.33
CA THR A 2 -16.63 20.48 29.43
C THR A 2 -15.99 19.23 30.03
N ARG A 3 -16.75 18.15 30.22
CA ARG A 3 -16.24 16.90 30.80
C ARG A 3 -15.37 16.20 29.75
N THR A 4 -14.06 16.15 29.96
CA THR A 4 -13.12 15.40 29.11
C THR A 4 -13.14 13.92 29.51
N ILE A 5 -13.38 13.03 28.57
CA ILE A 5 -13.25 11.57 28.75
C ILE A 5 -11.81 11.17 28.41
N GLN A 6 -11.19 10.38 29.28
CA GLN A 6 -9.85 9.86 29.08
C GLN A 6 -9.93 8.39 28.63
N TYR A 7 -9.20 8.05 27.58
CA TYR A 7 -9.04 6.69 27.07
C TYR A 7 -7.58 6.25 27.16
N THR A 8 -7.36 4.98 27.47
CA THR A 8 -6.02 4.39 27.58
C THR A 8 -5.71 3.52 26.37
N ILE A 9 -4.58 3.81 25.71
CA ILE A 9 -4.02 3.02 24.61
C ILE A 9 -2.88 2.17 25.17
N PHE A 10 -3.03 0.84 25.15
CA PHE A 10 -1.96 -0.08 25.52
C PHE A 10 -0.98 -0.27 24.36
N LEU A 11 0.29 0.05 24.59
CA LEU A 11 1.36 -0.10 23.62
C LEU A 11 2.05 -1.45 23.77
N SER A 12 1.80 -2.35 22.81
CA SER A 12 2.43 -3.66 22.69
C SER A 12 3.59 -3.61 21.70
N ARG A 13 4.77 -4.08 22.12
CA ARG A 13 5.96 -4.06 21.25
C ARG A 13 7.08 -5.00 21.68
N PRO A 14 7.79 -5.64 20.75
CA PRO A 14 9.09 -6.24 21.01
C PRO A 14 10.18 -5.18 21.28
N SER A 15 11.38 -5.62 21.65
CA SER A 15 12.48 -4.71 22.05
C SER A 15 13.20 -4.04 20.88
N ASP A 16 13.09 -4.58 19.67
CA ASP A 16 13.79 -4.14 18.46
C ASP A 16 13.23 -2.84 17.86
N VAL A 17 12.05 -2.41 18.29
CA VAL A 17 11.40 -1.17 17.86
C VAL A 17 11.45 -0.05 18.89
N GLU A 18 12.23 -0.19 19.97
CA GLU A 18 12.37 0.82 21.05
C GLU A 18 12.67 2.22 20.50
N SER A 19 13.53 2.32 19.48
CA SER A 19 13.92 3.60 18.87
C SER A 19 12.75 4.40 18.30
N HIS A 20 11.63 3.75 17.99
CA HIS A 20 10.46 4.37 17.35
C HIS A 20 9.42 4.87 18.36
N MET A 21 9.59 4.58 19.64
CA MET A 21 8.53 4.82 20.63
C MET A 21 8.34 6.28 20.99
N GLU A 22 9.37 7.09 20.81
CA GLU A 22 9.24 8.53 20.97
C GLU A 22 8.33 9.12 19.89
N ALA A 23 8.41 8.62 18.65
CA ALA A 23 7.53 9.05 17.56
C ALA A 23 6.05 8.73 17.86
N VAL A 24 5.78 7.54 18.44
CA VAL A 24 4.43 7.15 18.87
C VAL A 24 3.92 8.06 19.99
N LYS A 25 4.74 8.31 21.01
CA LYS A 25 4.38 9.18 22.15
C LYS A 25 4.11 10.61 21.69
N GLN A 26 4.96 11.15 20.81
CA GLN A 26 4.79 12.48 20.25
C GLN A 26 3.52 12.57 19.39
N ALA A 27 3.23 11.55 18.57
CA ALA A 27 1.97 11.49 17.82
C ALA A 27 0.73 11.58 18.72
N VAL A 28 0.73 10.86 19.85
CA VAL A 28 -0.39 10.89 20.80
C VAL A 28 -0.49 12.25 21.49
N LEU A 29 0.63 12.88 21.83
CA LEU A 29 0.66 14.24 22.36
C LEU A 29 0.07 15.24 21.35
N ASP A 30 0.48 15.16 20.09
CA ASP A 30 -0.01 16.04 19.02
C ASP A 30 -1.51 15.83 18.79
N ALA A 31 -1.97 14.57 18.74
CA ALA A 31 -3.39 14.24 18.62
C ALA A 31 -4.21 14.81 19.78
N ASN A 32 -3.67 14.80 21.00
CA ASN A 32 -4.34 15.35 22.18
C ASN A 32 -4.55 16.87 22.10
N LEU A 33 -3.76 17.61 21.32
CA LEU A 33 -3.98 19.05 21.08
C LEU A 33 -5.33 19.30 20.38
N VAL A 34 -5.74 18.38 19.51
CA VAL A 34 -7.02 18.42 18.79
C VAL A 34 -8.13 17.70 19.57
N ALA A 35 -7.82 16.56 20.19
CA ALA A 35 -8.79 15.75 20.91
C ALA A 35 -9.31 16.43 22.19
N THR A 36 -8.44 17.12 22.95
CA THR A 36 -8.81 17.70 24.26
C THR A 36 -9.92 18.74 24.16
N PRO A 37 -9.87 19.71 23.21
CA PRO A 37 -10.99 20.62 22.93
C PRO A 37 -12.29 19.90 22.55
N LEU A 38 -12.20 18.72 21.93
CA LEU A 38 -13.32 17.88 21.54
C LEU A 38 -13.87 17.01 22.71
N GLY A 39 -13.30 17.15 23.91
CA GLY A 39 -13.75 16.42 25.10
C GLY A 39 -13.15 15.02 25.23
N VAL A 40 -12.08 14.71 24.50
CA VAL A 40 -11.40 13.41 24.54
C VAL A 40 -9.92 13.58 24.85
N ARG A 41 -9.33 12.66 25.60
CA ARG A 41 -7.87 12.61 25.81
C ARG A 41 -7.39 11.17 25.77
N PHE A 42 -6.26 10.93 25.12
CA PHE A 42 -5.61 9.63 25.06
C PHE A 42 -4.36 9.60 25.94
N GLU A 43 -4.19 8.51 26.67
CA GLU A 43 -2.98 8.21 27.44
C GLU A 43 -2.38 6.91 26.92
N VAL A 44 -1.06 6.89 26.71
CA VAL A 44 -0.34 5.68 26.34
C VAL A 44 0.11 4.97 27.61
N PHE A 45 -0.21 3.69 27.72
CA PHE A 45 0.36 2.80 28.72
C PHE A 45 1.40 1.89 28.04
N ASP A 46 2.67 2.09 28.36
CA ASP A 46 3.78 1.21 27.96
C ASP A 46 4.21 0.40 29.19
N TRP A 47 3.94 -0.90 29.18
CA TRP A 47 4.23 -1.76 30.33
C TRP A 47 5.71 -1.74 30.74
N ARG A 48 6.65 -1.45 29.82
CA ARG A 48 8.08 -1.39 30.17
C ARG A 48 8.42 -0.19 31.05
N THR A 49 7.70 0.92 30.91
CA THR A 49 7.92 2.15 31.68
C THR A 49 6.92 2.31 32.82
N ASP A 50 5.71 1.80 32.64
CA ASP A 50 4.56 2.15 33.49
C ASP A 50 4.09 0.97 34.36
N ALA A 51 4.50 -0.28 34.05
CA ALA A 51 4.14 -1.41 34.90
C ALA A 51 4.96 -1.41 36.20
N THR A 52 4.26 -1.73 37.30
CA THR A 52 4.90 -1.83 38.62
C THR A 52 5.36 -3.26 38.89
N PRO A 53 6.59 -3.46 39.42
CA PRO A 53 7.09 -4.78 39.77
C PRO A 53 6.22 -5.51 40.80
N GLY A 54 6.13 -6.83 40.71
CA GLY A 54 5.49 -7.66 41.74
C GLY A 54 5.43 -9.15 41.40
N LEU A 55 4.80 -9.94 42.27
CA LEU A 55 4.71 -11.40 42.11
C LEU A 55 3.49 -11.82 41.28
N ALA A 56 3.69 -12.60 40.22
CA ALA A 56 2.66 -13.42 39.57
C ALA A 56 3.19 -14.82 39.29
N SER A 57 2.32 -15.70 38.80
CA SER A 57 2.66 -17.06 38.38
C SER A 57 3.69 -17.10 37.26
N GLU A 58 3.66 -16.13 36.34
CA GLU A 58 4.60 -15.98 35.24
C GLU A 58 4.88 -14.49 34.93
N PRO A 59 6.04 -14.14 34.32
CA PRO A 59 6.39 -12.76 34.01
C PRO A 59 5.33 -12.03 33.16
N GLN A 60 4.77 -12.69 32.13
CA GLN A 60 3.74 -12.08 31.27
C GLN A 60 2.39 -11.90 31.99
N ALA A 61 2.08 -12.75 32.97
CA ALA A 61 0.81 -12.65 33.73
C ALA A 61 0.70 -11.32 34.50
N ARG A 62 1.83 -10.77 34.98
CA ARG A 62 1.86 -9.45 35.62
C ARG A 62 1.55 -8.31 34.65
N VAL A 63 2.15 -8.35 33.47
CA VAL A 63 1.91 -7.34 32.42
C VAL A 63 0.44 -7.39 32.03
N ASN A 64 -0.08 -8.59 31.81
CA ASN A 64 -1.48 -8.86 31.48
C ASN A 64 -2.48 -8.35 32.52
N GLU A 65 -2.21 -8.49 33.82
CA GLU A 65 -3.07 -7.96 34.89
C GLU A 65 -3.15 -6.43 34.87
N GLN A 66 -2.04 -5.76 34.54
CA GLN A 66 -1.93 -4.30 34.58
C GLN A 66 -2.36 -3.65 33.26
N SER A 67 -2.22 -4.34 32.12
CA SER A 67 -2.64 -3.86 30.81
C SER A 67 -4.08 -4.21 30.46
N ASP A 68 -4.80 -4.97 31.29
CA ASP A 68 -6.09 -5.56 30.92
C ASP A 68 -7.25 -4.56 30.71
N HIS A 69 -7.09 -3.35 31.26
CA HIS A 69 -8.12 -2.31 31.35
C HIS A 69 -7.94 -1.19 30.30
N HIS A 70 -7.29 -1.49 29.17
CA HIS A 70 -7.13 -0.53 28.08
C HIS A 70 -8.41 -0.42 27.21
N ASP A 71 -8.61 0.75 26.60
CA ASP A 71 -9.70 0.97 25.65
C ASP A 71 -9.31 0.59 24.23
N ALA A 72 -8.02 0.72 23.88
CA ALA A 72 -7.45 0.31 22.60
C ALA A 72 -6.03 -0.26 22.75
N LEU A 73 -5.64 -1.15 21.84
CA LEU A 73 -4.31 -1.71 21.67
C LEU A 73 -3.61 -1.07 20.47
N MET A 74 -2.35 -0.70 20.66
CA MET A 74 -1.42 -0.37 19.59
C MET A 74 -0.24 -1.34 19.61
N ALA A 75 -0.14 -2.22 18.61
CA ALA A 75 0.98 -3.12 18.44
C ALA A 75 1.98 -2.56 17.43
N VAL A 76 3.25 -2.44 17.79
CA VAL A 76 4.35 -2.04 16.88
C VAL A 76 5.36 -3.18 16.83
N ILE A 77 5.55 -3.76 15.65
CA ILE A 77 6.33 -4.99 15.45
C ILE A 77 7.47 -4.74 14.46
N GLY A 78 8.68 -5.15 14.82
CA GLY A 78 9.86 -5.04 13.97
C GLY A 78 10.21 -6.32 13.24
N GLY A 79 11.49 -6.70 13.29
CA GLY A 79 12.02 -7.94 12.73
C GLY A 79 11.97 -9.11 13.70
N THR A 80 11.53 -8.90 14.94
CA THR A 80 11.40 -9.93 15.97
C THR A 80 9.99 -9.92 16.57
N LEU A 81 9.49 -11.09 16.98
CA LEU A 81 8.27 -11.23 17.77
C LEU A 81 8.55 -11.41 19.27
N GLY A 82 9.77 -11.83 19.61
CA GLY A 82 10.20 -12.02 20.99
C GLY A 82 9.92 -13.43 21.53
N THR A 83 10.00 -13.56 22.86
CA THR A 83 9.99 -14.86 23.54
C THR A 83 8.60 -15.46 23.65
N PRO A 84 8.43 -16.78 23.41
CA PRO A 84 7.18 -17.50 23.63
C PRO A 84 6.67 -17.37 25.07
N THR A 85 5.36 -17.37 25.22
CA THR A 85 4.69 -17.49 26.52
C THR A 85 4.21 -18.92 26.74
N ALA A 86 3.59 -19.22 27.89
CA ALA A 86 3.03 -20.55 28.15
C ALA A 86 1.99 -21.00 27.12
N SER A 87 1.35 -20.06 26.40
CA SER A 87 0.23 -20.36 25.50
C SER A 87 0.36 -19.77 24.09
N HIS A 88 1.29 -18.83 23.85
CA HIS A 88 1.40 -18.13 22.56
C HIS A 88 2.84 -18.09 22.05
N ALA A 89 2.95 -17.88 20.74
CA ALA A 89 4.23 -17.77 20.04
C ALA A 89 5.09 -16.60 20.54
N SER A 90 4.50 -15.53 21.08
CA SER A 90 5.21 -14.51 21.85
C SER A 90 4.26 -13.70 22.73
N GLY A 91 4.83 -12.90 23.65
CA GLY A 91 4.04 -11.97 24.48
C GLY A 91 3.25 -10.96 23.66
N THR A 92 3.85 -10.38 22.61
CA THR A 92 3.16 -9.45 21.70
C THR A 92 2.00 -10.13 20.96
N VAL A 93 2.17 -11.39 20.54
CA VAL A 93 1.08 -12.15 19.91
C VAL A 93 -0.06 -12.39 20.91
N GLU A 94 0.26 -12.78 22.14
CA GLU A 94 -0.75 -12.95 23.19
C GLU A 94 -1.54 -11.66 23.46
N GLU A 95 -0.87 -10.52 23.51
CA GLU A 95 -1.49 -9.21 23.72
C GLU A 95 -2.44 -8.83 22.57
N ILE A 96 -2.04 -9.08 21.31
CA ILE A 96 -2.87 -8.87 20.12
C ILE A 96 -4.11 -9.75 20.15
N GLU A 97 -3.97 -11.05 20.41
CA GLU A 97 -5.10 -11.99 20.46
C GLU A 97 -6.11 -11.63 21.55
N ARG A 98 -5.62 -11.21 22.72
CA ARG A 98 -6.47 -10.76 23.84
C ARG A 98 -7.23 -9.49 23.47
N ALA A 99 -6.58 -8.52 22.83
CA ALA A 99 -7.23 -7.29 22.38
C ALA A 99 -8.29 -7.55 21.30
N ILE A 100 -7.99 -8.42 20.33
CA ILE A 100 -8.96 -8.83 19.29
C ILE A 100 -10.20 -9.44 19.93
N THR A 101 -10.02 -10.32 20.90
CA THR A 101 -11.14 -10.95 21.63
C THR A 101 -11.98 -9.91 22.38
N LYS A 102 -11.35 -8.87 22.93
CA LYS A 102 -12.01 -7.79 23.68
C LYS A 102 -12.63 -6.71 22.81
N SER A 103 -12.24 -6.61 21.53
CA SER A 103 -12.68 -5.56 20.61
C SER A 103 -14.20 -5.45 20.51
N ALA A 104 -14.93 -6.56 20.59
CA ALA A 104 -16.40 -6.60 20.57
C ALA A 104 -17.06 -5.83 21.74
N THR A 105 -16.34 -5.67 22.85
CA THR A 105 -16.80 -4.98 24.06
C THR A 105 -16.10 -3.63 24.29
N SER A 106 -15.14 -3.26 23.44
CA SER A 106 -14.46 -1.95 23.52
C SER A 106 -15.41 -0.82 23.09
N VAL A 107 -15.22 0.36 23.70
CA VAL A 107 -15.90 1.61 23.30
C VAL A 107 -15.60 1.96 21.84
N PHE A 108 -14.47 1.51 21.30
CA PHE A 108 -14.07 1.74 19.92
C PHE A 108 -14.42 0.57 18.97
N GLY A 109 -15.06 -0.48 19.48
CA GLY A 109 -15.42 -1.65 18.69
C GLY A 109 -14.21 -2.26 17.97
N GLN A 110 -14.37 -2.54 16.68
CA GLN A 110 -13.31 -3.12 15.84
C GLN A 110 -12.11 -2.18 15.63
N ASN A 111 -12.26 -0.87 15.86
CA ASN A 111 -11.17 0.11 15.72
C ASN A 111 -10.22 0.10 16.93
N SER A 112 -10.52 -0.70 17.96
CA SER A 112 -9.71 -0.79 19.19
C SER A 112 -8.38 -1.50 19.00
N VAL A 113 -8.10 -2.13 17.85
CA VAL A 113 -6.86 -2.86 17.60
C VAL A 113 -6.11 -2.23 16.42
N MET A 114 -4.94 -1.67 16.69
CA MET A 114 -4.07 -1.02 15.70
C MET A 114 -2.75 -1.77 15.62
N ILE A 115 -2.36 -2.25 14.43
CA ILE A 115 -1.14 -3.04 14.23
C ILE A 115 -0.23 -2.38 13.20
N PHE A 116 1.02 -2.16 13.57
CA PHE A 116 2.07 -1.56 12.75
C PHE A 116 3.26 -2.51 12.61
N PHE A 117 3.73 -2.69 11.39
CA PHE A 117 4.93 -3.47 11.09
C PHE A 117 6.01 -2.60 10.46
N LYS A 118 7.23 -2.71 10.96
CA LYS A 118 8.38 -2.05 10.35
C LYS A 118 8.78 -2.76 9.05
N ASP A 119 9.12 -1.98 8.03
CA ASP A 119 9.74 -2.49 6.81
C ASP A 119 11.21 -2.81 7.09
N VAL A 120 11.46 -4.02 7.57
CA VAL A 120 12.80 -4.50 7.89
C VAL A 120 13.46 -5.07 6.62
N GLN A 121 14.54 -4.43 6.18
CA GLN A 121 15.43 -5.02 5.19
C GLN A 121 16.25 -6.14 5.85
N LEU A 122 15.98 -7.39 5.46
CA LEU A 122 16.68 -8.56 5.98
C LEU A 122 18.15 -8.54 5.52
N SER A 123 19.06 -8.31 6.46
CA SER A 123 20.50 -8.47 6.25
C SER A 123 20.93 -9.93 6.38
N LEU A 124 22.07 -10.32 5.81
CA LEU A 124 22.65 -11.69 5.89
C LEU A 124 22.88 -12.21 7.33
N ASN A 125 22.87 -11.32 8.34
CA ASN A 125 23.05 -11.66 9.75
C ASN A 125 21.74 -11.65 10.55
N SER A 126 20.60 -11.45 9.89
CA SER A 126 19.30 -11.40 10.56
C SER A 126 18.86 -12.80 10.98
N ASP A 127 18.18 -12.89 12.12
CA ASP A 127 17.58 -14.15 12.58
C ASP A 127 16.43 -14.53 11.65
N LEU A 128 16.71 -15.43 10.72
CA LEU A 128 15.75 -15.88 9.70
C LEU A 128 14.54 -16.59 10.33
N ASP A 129 14.68 -17.18 11.52
CA ASP A 129 13.58 -17.85 12.21
C ASP A 129 12.61 -16.81 12.82
N GLU A 130 13.13 -15.73 13.42
CA GLU A 130 12.30 -14.61 13.88
C GLU A 130 11.60 -13.90 12.72
N ALA A 131 12.31 -13.63 11.62
CA ALA A 131 11.74 -13.03 10.42
C ALA A 131 10.60 -13.87 9.83
N LYS A 132 10.77 -15.20 9.83
CA LYS A 132 9.72 -16.12 9.42
C LYS A 132 8.51 -16.07 10.35
N ARG A 133 8.71 -16.03 11.67
CA ARG A 133 7.60 -15.93 12.63
C ARG A 133 6.82 -14.62 12.48
N VAL A 134 7.50 -13.49 12.23
CA VAL A 134 6.84 -12.21 11.90
C VAL A 134 6.02 -12.33 10.62
N GLN A 135 6.56 -12.98 9.59
CA GLN A 135 5.85 -13.19 8.31
C GLN A 135 4.63 -14.11 8.47
N ASP A 136 4.75 -15.17 9.27
CA ASP A 136 3.65 -16.09 9.59
C ASP A 136 2.53 -15.34 10.33
N LEU A 137 2.87 -14.45 11.28
CA LEU A 137 1.88 -13.58 11.91
C LEU A 137 1.21 -12.66 10.89
N LYS A 138 1.97 -11.93 10.06
CA LYS A 138 1.44 -11.04 9.01
C LYS A 138 0.45 -11.77 8.09
N SER A 139 0.84 -12.94 7.60
CA SER A 139 0.01 -13.75 6.70
C SER A 139 -1.24 -14.34 7.37
N GLY A 140 -1.20 -14.56 8.70
CA GLY A 140 -2.34 -15.04 9.47
C GLY A 140 -3.41 -13.98 9.76
N LEU A 141 -3.07 -12.68 9.70
CA LEU A 141 -4.00 -11.59 9.98
C LEU A 141 -5.02 -11.37 8.84
N GLY A 142 -4.56 -11.41 7.58
CA GLY A 142 -5.39 -11.17 6.40
C GLY A 142 -6.64 -12.07 6.31
N PRO A 143 -6.51 -13.41 6.40
CA PRO A 143 -7.65 -14.33 6.39
C PRO A 143 -8.67 -14.12 7.52
N ARG A 144 -8.28 -13.43 8.58
CA ARG A 144 -9.14 -13.09 9.73
C ARG A 144 -9.80 -11.72 9.58
N GLY A 145 -9.56 -11.02 8.47
CA GLY A 145 -10.07 -9.66 8.23
C GLY A 145 -9.36 -8.59 9.06
N ILE A 146 -8.16 -8.87 9.59
CA ILE A 146 -7.42 -7.92 10.42
C ILE A 146 -6.41 -7.19 9.54
N LEU A 147 -6.57 -5.86 9.46
CA LEU A 147 -5.66 -4.99 8.73
C LEU A 147 -4.49 -4.55 9.61
N TYR A 148 -3.34 -4.37 8.97
CA TYR A 148 -2.14 -3.80 9.58
C TYR A 148 -1.56 -2.73 8.66
N ARG A 149 -0.71 -1.85 9.21
CA ARG A 149 0.04 -0.87 8.42
C ARG A 149 1.53 -1.18 8.44
N ALA A 150 2.20 -0.97 7.32
CA ALA A 150 3.65 -0.98 7.23
C ALA A 150 4.21 0.44 7.45
N PHE A 151 5.43 0.55 7.98
CA PHE A 151 6.15 1.82 8.09
C PHE A 151 7.65 1.64 7.86
N GLY A 152 8.25 2.57 7.10
CA GLY A 152 9.69 2.58 6.84
C GLY A 152 10.50 3.37 7.88
N ASP A 153 9.92 4.46 8.40
CA ASP A 153 10.58 5.41 9.30
C ASP A 153 9.61 5.97 10.37
N ASP A 154 10.14 6.84 11.23
CA ASP A 154 9.40 7.46 12.33
C ASP A 154 8.27 8.37 11.85
N ASP A 155 8.44 9.04 10.71
CA ASP A 155 7.41 9.94 10.17
C ASP A 155 6.21 9.15 9.66
N ALA A 156 6.45 8.08 8.89
CA ALA A 156 5.41 7.16 8.44
C ALA A 156 4.67 6.51 9.63
N LEU A 157 5.40 6.13 10.68
CA LEU A 157 4.80 5.60 11.90
C LEU A 157 3.94 6.66 12.61
N ARG A 158 4.46 7.87 12.79
CA ARG A 158 3.78 9.00 13.43
C ARG A 158 2.47 9.32 12.71
N GLU A 159 2.49 9.42 11.39
CA GLU A 159 1.28 9.64 10.60
C GLU A 159 0.27 8.50 10.73
N GLY A 160 0.76 7.25 10.72
CA GLY A 160 -0.08 6.07 10.92
C GLY A 160 -0.80 6.10 12.27
N VAL A 161 -0.09 6.45 13.33
CA VAL A 161 -0.64 6.62 14.68
C VAL A 161 -1.67 7.74 14.73
N LEU A 162 -1.36 8.91 14.17
CA LEU A 162 -2.29 10.05 14.12
C LEU A 162 -3.59 9.69 13.41
N ARG A 163 -3.50 8.98 12.27
CA ARG A 163 -4.67 8.50 11.52
C ARG A 163 -5.54 7.58 12.37
N CYS A 164 -4.95 6.60 13.04
CA CYS A 164 -5.71 5.69 13.89
C CYS A 164 -6.38 6.41 15.07
N ILE A 165 -5.68 7.33 15.74
CA ILE A 165 -6.27 8.13 16.83
C ILE A 165 -7.40 9.02 16.31
N GLY A 166 -7.27 9.58 15.10
CA GLY A 166 -8.35 10.33 14.44
C GLY A 166 -9.65 9.53 14.31
N VAL A 167 -9.54 8.24 13.95
CA VAL A 167 -10.69 7.32 13.91
C VAL A 167 -11.30 7.10 15.30
N LEU A 168 -10.49 6.98 16.34
CA LEU A 168 -10.97 6.86 17.73
C LEU A 168 -11.73 8.12 18.17
N ILE A 169 -11.21 9.31 17.83
CA ILE A 169 -11.88 10.59 18.08
C ILE A 169 -13.23 10.64 17.36
N ALA A 170 -13.26 10.31 16.06
CA ALA A 170 -14.50 10.30 15.27
C ALA A 170 -15.53 9.33 15.88
N THR A 171 -15.09 8.13 16.30
CA THR A 171 -15.96 7.14 16.95
C THR A 171 -16.59 7.69 18.24
N HIS A 172 -15.79 8.39 19.07
CA HIS A 172 -16.30 9.04 20.28
C HIS A 172 -17.33 10.15 19.98
N LEU A 173 -17.07 10.97 18.96
CA LEU A 173 -17.96 12.06 18.58
C LEU A 173 -19.32 11.53 18.07
N SER A 174 -19.31 10.50 17.23
CA SER A 174 -20.54 9.85 16.73
C SER A 174 -21.37 9.21 17.85
N ALA A 175 -20.71 8.62 18.85
CA ALA A 175 -21.38 8.08 20.04
C ALA A 175 -21.99 9.19 20.92
N SER A 176 -21.32 10.34 21.00
CA SER A 176 -21.80 11.50 21.77
C SER A 176 -22.98 12.22 21.11
N ASP A 177 -23.06 12.23 19.77
CA ASP A 177 -24.16 12.84 19.02
C ASP A 177 -25.43 11.99 19.02
N SER A 178 -25.27 10.66 19.04
CA SER A 178 -26.36 9.70 19.28
C SER A 178 -26.97 9.83 20.69
N GLY A 179 -26.20 10.35 21.65
CA GLY A 179 -26.67 10.67 23.00
C GLY A 179 -27.38 12.03 23.12
N ARG A 180 -27.13 12.98 22.20
CA ARG A 180 -27.78 14.31 22.19
C ARG A 180 -29.15 14.32 21.51
N THR A 181 -29.41 13.37 20.61
CA THR A 181 -30.68 13.27 19.86
C THR A 181 -31.85 12.71 20.68
N THR A 182 -31.62 12.22 21.90
CA THR A 182 -32.69 11.68 22.78
C THR A 182 -33.35 12.70 23.71
N GLU A 183 -32.80 13.90 23.87
CA GLU A 183 -33.42 14.96 24.72
C GLU A 183 -34.23 16.00 23.94
N ALA A 184 -34.09 16.05 22.61
CA ALA A 184 -34.81 17.02 21.76
C ALA A 184 -36.03 16.44 21.01
N ALA A 185 -36.25 15.13 21.09
CA ALA A 185 -37.23 14.40 20.25
C ALA A 185 -38.62 14.21 20.88
N ASP A 186 -38.98 14.95 21.93
CA ASP A 186 -40.28 14.82 22.62
C ASP A 186 -41.29 15.96 22.32
N GLN A 187 -40.98 16.82 21.34
CA GLN A 187 -41.88 17.87 20.87
C GLN A 187 -41.88 18.00 19.35
N GLU A 188 -42.36 16.97 18.64
CA GLU A 188 -43.07 17.12 17.35
C GLU A 188 -43.47 15.72 16.83
N ARG A 189 -44.44 15.09 17.52
CA ARG A 189 -45.26 14.06 16.88
C ARG A 189 -46.41 14.77 16.17
N THR A 190 -46.22 15.08 14.89
CA THR A 190 -47.35 15.13 13.97
C THR A 190 -46.99 14.32 12.72
N GLU A 191 -47.73 13.23 12.56
CA GLU A 191 -48.01 12.41 11.38
C GLU A 191 -47.14 12.63 10.14
N LEU A 192 -46.52 11.54 9.66
CA LEU A 192 -46.58 11.13 8.25
C LEU A 192 -46.25 9.63 8.12
N SER A 193 -47.14 8.92 7.43
CA SER A 193 -47.01 7.51 7.05
C SER A 193 -46.03 7.34 5.86
N PRO A 194 -45.60 6.10 5.54
CA PRO A 194 -44.44 5.84 4.71
C PRO A 194 -44.75 6.06 3.23
N LEU A 195 -44.05 6.99 2.58
CA LEU A 195 -43.92 6.99 1.12
C LEU A 195 -42.77 6.07 0.72
N ALA A 196 -43.14 4.92 0.18
CA ALA A 196 -42.35 4.27 -0.84
C ALA A 196 -42.28 5.20 -2.07
N SER A 197 -41.06 5.54 -2.45
CA SER A 197 -40.66 6.07 -3.75
C SER A 197 -39.38 5.25 -4.03
N GLN A 198 -39.34 4.24 -4.90
CA GLN A 198 -39.54 4.29 -6.35
C GLN A 198 -39.16 5.65 -6.93
N SER A 199 -37.85 5.92 -6.90
CA SER A 199 -37.18 6.78 -7.87
C SER A 199 -36.35 5.87 -8.78
N ASP A 200 -36.84 5.68 -10.00
CA ASP A 200 -36.08 5.23 -11.18
C ASP A 200 -35.17 6.39 -11.63
N ASP A 201 -34.22 6.78 -10.78
CA ASP A 201 -33.05 7.54 -11.23
C ASP A 201 -31.88 6.55 -11.34
N PRO A 202 -31.02 6.65 -12.37
CA PRO A 202 -29.75 5.95 -12.37
C PRO A 202 -29.04 6.29 -11.06
N PRO A 203 -28.41 5.32 -10.36
CA PRO A 203 -27.64 5.66 -9.18
C PRO A 203 -26.64 6.75 -9.58
N GLU A 204 -26.71 7.90 -8.92
CA GLU A 204 -25.62 8.87 -9.02
C GLU A 204 -24.33 8.10 -8.73
N PRO A 205 -23.27 8.26 -9.54
CA PRO A 205 -22.03 7.54 -9.33
C PRO A 205 -21.61 7.78 -7.89
N GLU A 206 -21.42 6.71 -7.12
CA GLU A 206 -20.95 6.79 -5.74
C GLU A 206 -19.77 7.77 -5.70
N GLU A 207 -19.94 8.91 -5.01
CA GLU A 207 -18.93 9.95 -4.97
C GLU A 207 -17.77 9.45 -4.11
N LEU A 208 -16.76 8.88 -4.78
CA LEU A 208 -15.60 8.28 -4.13
C LEU A 208 -14.81 9.35 -3.38
N GLY A 209 -14.44 9.06 -2.13
CA GLY A 209 -13.61 9.93 -1.31
C GLY A 209 -12.12 9.79 -1.63
N ILE A 210 -11.29 10.69 -1.09
CA ILE A 210 -9.81 10.62 -1.25
C ILE A 210 -9.25 9.29 -0.76
N LEU A 211 -9.82 8.69 0.29
CA LEU A 211 -9.35 7.41 0.82
C LEU A 211 -9.65 6.24 -0.14
N ASP A 212 -10.80 6.26 -0.80
CA ASP A 212 -11.16 5.28 -1.81
C ASP A 212 -10.25 5.42 -3.03
N TYR A 213 -10.02 6.65 -3.49
CA TYR A 213 -9.07 6.91 -4.57
C TYR A 213 -7.64 6.55 -4.18
N SER A 214 -7.20 6.82 -2.94
CA SER A 214 -5.87 6.42 -2.46
C SER A 214 -5.70 4.91 -2.51
N GLN A 215 -6.70 4.14 -2.09
CA GLN A 215 -6.67 2.68 -2.18
C GLN A 215 -6.63 2.22 -3.64
N ILE A 216 -7.49 2.79 -4.51
CA ILE A 216 -7.50 2.49 -5.94
C ILE A 216 -6.14 2.79 -6.57
N ILE A 217 -5.51 3.91 -6.25
CA ILE A 217 -4.19 4.29 -6.78
C ILE A 217 -3.14 3.26 -6.35
N THR A 218 -3.10 2.90 -5.07
CA THR A 218 -2.13 1.91 -4.55
C THR A 218 -2.31 0.55 -5.23
N GLU A 219 -3.52 0.02 -5.25
CA GLU A 219 -3.81 -1.29 -5.85
C GLU A 219 -3.44 -1.34 -7.34
N ARG A 220 -3.73 -0.25 -8.07
CA ARG A 220 -3.40 -0.15 -9.50
C ARG A 220 -1.90 -0.02 -9.75
N ILE A 221 -1.19 0.78 -8.95
CA ILE A 221 0.27 0.90 -9.07
C ILE A 221 0.95 -0.43 -8.74
N ASP A 222 0.48 -1.16 -7.73
CA ASP A 222 1.01 -2.47 -7.37
C ASP A 222 0.81 -3.48 -8.51
N ALA A 223 -0.39 -3.54 -9.08
CA ALA A 223 -0.70 -4.40 -10.22
C ALA A 223 0.15 -4.05 -11.47
N ALA A 224 0.35 -2.75 -11.73
CA ALA A 224 1.19 -2.28 -12.84
C ALA A 224 2.68 -2.63 -12.61
N THR A 225 3.16 -2.51 -11.37
CA THR A 225 4.52 -2.88 -10.97
C THR A 225 4.75 -4.38 -11.12
N GLN A 226 3.78 -5.20 -10.71
CA GLN A 226 3.83 -6.65 -10.89
C GLN A 226 3.90 -7.02 -12.39
N SER A 227 3.08 -6.36 -13.22
CA SER A 227 3.08 -6.58 -14.67
C SER A 227 4.41 -6.19 -15.32
N THR A 228 5.00 -5.07 -14.89
CA THR A 228 6.33 -4.64 -15.33
C THR A 228 7.41 -5.65 -14.93
N SER A 229 7.33 -6.20 -13.70
CA SER A 229 8.25 -7.24 -13.24
C SER A 229 8.14 -8.52 -14.07
N GLN A 230 6.92 -8.92 -14.48
CA GLN A 230 6.72 -10.08 -15.36
C GLN A 230 7.35 -9.87 -16.75
N ILE A 231 7.23 -8.66 -17.31
CA ILE A 231 7.90 -8.29 -18.57
C ILE A 231 9.42 -8.41 -18.41
N GLN A 232 9.98 -7.85 -17.34
CA GLN A 232 11.42 -7.91 -17.07
C GLN A 232 11.92 -9.36 -16.95
N GLN A 233 11.22 -10.20 -16.17
CA GLN A 233 11.56 -11.61 -16.01
C GLN A 233 11.49 -12.38 -17.33
N ALA A 234 10.51 -12.09 -18.19
CA ALA A 234 10.37 -12.70 -19.51
C ALA A 234 11.53 -12.32 -20.44
N LEU A 235 11.96 -11.06 -20.42
CA LEU A 235 13.11 -10.57 -21.18
C LEU A 235 14.43 -11.19 -20.67
N GLU A 236 14.64 -11.24 -19.36
CA GLU A 236 15.83 -11.86 -18.74
C GLU A 236 15.91 -13.35 -19.04
N SER A 237 14.78 -14.06 -18.92
CA SER A 237 14.69 -15.49 -19.24
C SER A 237 15.02 -15.76 -20.71
N LEU A 238 14.51 -14.94 -21.63
CA LEU A 238 14.86 -15.03 -23.05
C LEU A 238 16.34 -14.72 -23.30
N GLY A 239 16.89 -13.70 -22.64
CA GLY A 239 18.31 -13.35 -22.74
C GLY A 239 19.23 -14.49 -22.33
N ARG A 240 18.91 -15.17 -21.22
CA ARG A 240 19.63 -16.37 -20.76
C ARG A 240 19.54 -17.51 -21.77
N GLN A 241 18.34 -17.85 -22.23
CA GLN A 241 18.13 -18.97 -23.17
C GLN A 241 18.79 -18.71 -24.53
N THR A 242 18.80 -17.45 -24.98
CA THR A 242 19.49 -17.05 -26.22
C THR A 242 21.01 -17.20 -26.06
N THR A 243 21.55 -16.85 -24.89
CA THR A 243 22.98 -17.00 -24.58
C THR A 243 23.39 -18.47 -24.51
N GLU A 244 22.61 -19.30 -23.82
CA GLU A 244 22.81 -20.75 -23.74
C GLU A 244 22.78 -21.39 -25.13
N ALA A 245 21.76 -21.08 -25.94
CA ALA A 245 21.68 -21.60 -27.30
C ALA A 245 22.81 -21.12 -28.21
N SER A 246 23.30 -19.89 -28.05
CA SER A 246 24.48 -19.39 -28.78
C SER A 246 25.73 -20.22 -28.44
N SER A 247 25.90 -20.59 -27.17
CA SER A 247 26.97 -21.48 -26.71
C SER A 247 26.83 -22.89 -27.30
N GLU A 248 25.63 -23.48 -27.25
CA GLU A 248 25.37 -24.82 -27.80
C GLU A 248 25.55 -24.88 -29.32
N ILE A 249 25.10 -23.85 -30.04
CA ILE A 249 25.30 -23.73 -31.49
C ILE A 249 26.80 -23.63 -31.78
N SER A 250 27.54 -22.81 -31.04
CA SER A 250 29.00 -22.67 -31.20
C SER A 250 29.73 -23.99 -30.94
N ALA A 251 29.32 -24.77 -29.92
CA ALA A 251 29.84 -26.11 -29.67
C ALA A 251 29.45 -27.11 -30.78
N ALA A 252 28.27 -26.94 -31.38
CA ALA A 252 27.80 -27.76 -32.49
C ALA A 252 28.41 -27.37 -33.85
N ILE A 253 29.12 -26.24 -33.99
CA ILE A 253 29.85 -25.89 -35.23
C ILE A 253 30.91 -26.94 -35.57
N SER A 254 31.47 -27.62 -34.57
CA SER A 254 32.38 -28.77 -34.73
C SER A 254 31.70 -30.05 -35.22
N SER A 255 30.36 -30.06 -35.31
CA SER A 255 29.53 -31.19 -35.73
C SER A 255 28.79 -30.85 -37.03
N GLU A 256 28.93 -31.68 -38.07
CA GLU A 256 28.19 -31.55 -39.34
C GLU A 256 26.67 -31.84 -39.18
N ASP A 257 26.20 -32.12 -37.96
CA ASP A 257 24.81 -32.44 -37.66
C ASP A 257 23.87 -31.22 -37.70
N ASN A 258 23.38 -30.91 -38.90
CA ASN A 258 22.39 -29.86 -39.14
C ASN A 258 21.05 -30.12 -38.43
N SER A 259 20.74 -31.36 -38.05
CA SER A 259 19.49 -31.69 -37.35
C SER A 259 19.52 -31.22 -35.89
N LYS A 260 20.65 -31.40 -35.20
CA LYS A 260 20.86 -30.89 -33.84
C LYS A 260 20.84 -29.36 -33.80
N LYS A 261 21.53 -28.71 -34.75
CA LYS A 261 21.51 -27.24 -34.88
C LYS A 261 20.08 -26.73 -35.07
N LYS A 262 19.31 -27.34 -35.99
CA LYS A 262 17.91 -26.99 -36.21
C LYS A 262 17.04 -27.18 -34.96
N ARG A 263 17.27 -28.25 -34.19
CA ARG A 263 16.54 -28.51 -32.94
C ARG A 263 16.79 -27.41 -31.90
N ILE A 264 18.05 -27.07 -31.65
CA ILE A 264 18.44 -26.02 -30.68
C ILE A 264 17.81 -24.67 -31.09
N ILE A 265 17.92 -24.29 -32.37
CA ILE A 265 17.35 -23.05 -32.88
C ILE A 265 15.82 -23.02 -32.73
N ASN A 266 15.15 -24.15 -32.92
CA ASN A 266 13.70 -24.23 -32.77
C ASN A 266 13.26 -24.21 -31.29
N GLU A 267 14.10 -24.62 -30.34
CA GLU A 267 13.84 -24.39 -28.92
C GLU A 267 13.91 -22.89 -28.59
N VAL A 268 14.93 -22.16 -29.07
CA VAL A 268 15.00 -20.70 -28.92
C VAL A 268 13.77 -20.01 -29.51
N ALA A 269 13.28 -20.49 -30.66
CA ALA A 269 12.06 -19.95 -31.26
C ALA A 269 10.84 -20.09 -30.33
N LYS A 270 10.69 -21.23 -29.63
CA LYS A 270 9.62 -21.41 -28.64
C LYS A 270 9.77 -20.45 -27.46
N SER A 271 11.00 -20.21 -27.01
CA SER A 271 11.29 -19.26 -25.94
C SER A 271 10.96 -17.83 -26.32
N ILE A 272 11.26 -17.44 -27.56
CA ILE A 272 10.86 -16.15 -28.13
C ILE A 272 9.33 -16.03 -28.17
N ASP A 273 8.61 -17.07 -28.59
CA ASP A 273 7.14 -17.06 -28.61
C ASP A 273 6.51 -17.01 -27.19
N ALA A 274 7.12 -17.68 -26.22
CA ALA A 274 6.70 -17.62 -24.82
C ALA A 274 6.92 -16.22 -24.24
N CYS A 275 8.07 -15.61 -24.52
CA CYS A 275 8.38 -14.23 -24.15
C CYS A 275 7.37 -13.26 -24.79
N ALA A 276 7.10 -13.39 -26.10
CA ALA A 276 6.12 -12.57 -26.79
C ALA A 276 4.72 -12.65 -26.14
N THR A 277 4.28 -13.85 -25.77
CA THR A 277 2.97 -14.06 -25.11
C THR A 277 2.93 -13.43 -23.72
N SER A 278 4.02 -13.53 -22.96
CA SER A 278 4.14 -12.92 -21.63
C SER A 278 4.11 -11.39 -21.71
N ILE A 279 4.81 -10.81 -22.69
CA ILE A 279 4.87 -9.37 -22.89
C ILE A 279 3.53 -8.82 -23.41
N GLU A 280 2.85 -9.54 -24.32
CA GLU A 280 1.50 -9.16 -24.78
C GLU A 280 0.53 -9.01 -23.59
N GLY A 281 0.38 -10.05 -22.77
CA GLY A 281 -0.56 -10.00 -21.65
C GLY A 281 -0.17 -9.02 -20.54
N SER A 282 1.11 -9.00 -20.15
CA SER A 282 1.58 -8.12 -19.09
C SER A 282 1.63 -6.66 -19.53
N GLY A 283 1.89 -6.39 -20.81
CA GLY A 283 1.90 -5.04 -21.38
C GLY A 283 0.51 -4.41 -21.41
N GLU A 284 -0.51 -5.18 -21.83
CA GLU A 284 -1.91 -4.74 -21.82
C GLU A 284 -2.38 -4.42 -20.39
N GLU A 285 -2.09 -5.31 -19.44
CA GLU A 285 -2.42 -5.12 -18.02
C GLU A 285 -1.71 -3.88 -17.44
N MET A 286 -0.40 -3.75 -17.68
CA MET A 286 0.39 -2.59 -17.24
C MET A 286 -0.23 -1.28 -17.72
N ARG A 287 -0.60 -1.20 -19.01
CA ARG A 287 -1.23 -0.02 -19.60
C ARG A 287 -2.57 0.30 -18.94
N ALA A 288 -3.43 -0.69 -18.78
CA ALA A 288 -4.74 -0.51 -18.17
C ALA A 288 -4.64 -0.03 -16.72
N GLN A 289 -3.74 -0.61 -15.94
CA GLN A 289 -3.57 -0.27 -14.53
C GLN A 289 -2.93 1.11 -14.32
N PHE A 290 -1.88 1.44 -15.08
CA PHE A 290 -1.30 2.79 -15.02
C PHE A 290 -2.29 3.87 -15.46
N GLY A 291 -3.02 3.66 -16.57
CA GLY A 291 -4.03 4.61 -17.04
C GLY A 291 -5.10 4.87 -15.97
N GLY A 292 -5.64 3.82 -15.35
CA GLY A 292 -6.60 3.94 -14.26
C GLY A 292 -6.04 4.62 -13.01
N ALA A 293 -4.74 4.45 -12.71
CA ALA A 293 -4.09 5.14 -11.61
C ALA A 293 -3.98 6.66 -11.89
N LEU A 294 -3.61 7.05 -13.12
CA LEU A 294 -3.54 8.47 -13.52
C LEU A 294 -4.92 9.14 -13.46
N GLU A 295 -5.98 8.44 -13.86
CA GLU A 295 -7.37 8.91 -13.74
C GLU A 295 -7.79 9.10 -12.27
N ALA A 296 -7.45 8.15 -11.39
CA ALA A 296 -7.73 8.25 -9.97
C ALA A 296 -6.95 9.40 -9.31
N ILE A 297 -5.67 9.59 -9.65
CA ILE A 297 -4.87 10.73 -9.17
C ILE A 297 -5.50 12.05 -9.59
N ARG A 298 -6.03 12.13 -10.82
CA ARG A 298 -6.73 13.34 -11.29
C ARG A 298 -7.94 13.66 -10.41
N ALA A 299 -8.74 12.66 -10.05
CA ALA A 299 -9.87 12.86 -9.15
C ALA A 299 -9.41 13.34 -7.76
N VAL A 300 -8.31 12.80 -7.23
CA VAL A 300 -7.71 13.27 -5.97
C VAL A 300 -7.30 14.73 -6.04
N ILE A 301 -6.64 15.16 -7.13
CA ILE A 301 -6.29 16.58 -7.34
C ILE A 301 -7.55 17.45 -7.27
N ASP A 302 -8.66 17.02 -7.86
CA ASP A 302 -9.90 17.78 -7.87
C ASP A 302 -10.55 17.88 -6.49
N ILE A 303 -10.58 16.79 -5.73
CA ILE A 303 -11.09 16.79 -4.34
C ILE A 303 -10.20 17.64 -3.44
N GLN A 304 -8.88 17.45 -3.49
CA GLN A 304 -7.91 18.24 -2.72
C GLN A 304 -8.03 19.73 -3.07
N ALA A 305 -8.19 20.04 -4.36
CA ALA A 305 -8.40 21.41 -4.79
C ALA A 305 -9.73 21.98 -4.29
N SER A 306 -10.79 21.20 -4.16
CA SER A 306 -12.11 21.65 -3.69
C SER A 306 -12.17 21.84 -2.16
N ASP A 307 -11.69 20.84 -1.42
CA ASP A 307 -12.09 20.61 -0.03
C ASP A 307 -11.03 21.08 0.99
N LEU A 308 -9.77 21.23 0.55
CA LEU A 308 -8.69 21.70 1.41
C LEU A 308 -8.53 23.22 1.36
N SER A 309 -7.87 23.77 2.38
CA SER A 309 -7.41 25.16 2.34
C SER A 309 -6.43 25.37 1.19
N PRO A 310 -6.31 26.57 0.60
CA PRO A 310 -5.39 26.82 -0.51
C PRO A 310 -3.95 26.40 -0.20
N GLU A 311 -3.47 26.64 1.02
CA GLU A 311 -2.11 26.26 1.45
C GLU A 311 -1.91 24.74 1.51
N ALA A 312 -2.86 24.00 2.11
CA ALA A 312 -2.80 22.55 2.19
C ALA A 312 -2.98 21.87 0.82
N ALA A 313 -3.87 22.39 -0.02
CA ALA A 313 -4.06 21.90 -1.39
C ALA A 313 -2.79 22.08 -2.24
N ILE A 314 -2.08 23.21 -2.09
CA ILE A 314 -0.82 23.47 -2.80
C ILE A 314 0.26 22.45 -2.39
N GLU A 315 0.38 22.16 -1.10
CA GLU A 315 1.34 21.19 -0.58
C GLU A 315 1.08 19.78 -1.13
N GLU A 316 -0.16 19.31 -1.06
CA GLU A 316 -0.55 17.99 -1.57
C GLU A 316 -0.40 17.87 -3.09
N ILE A 317 -0.81 18.89 -3.85
CA ILE A 317 -0.65 18.89 -5.32
C ILE A 317 0.83 18.95 -5.72
N ASN A 318 1.70 19.59 -4.92
CA ASN A 318 3.15 19.56 -5.17
C ASN A 318 3.74 18.15 -5.06
N ILE A 319 3.23 17.30 -4.16
CA ILE A 319 3.63 15.89 -4.07
C ILE A 319 3.32 15.18 -5.40
N VAL A 320 2.12 15.39 -5.94
CA VAL A 320 1.72 14.80 -7.24
C VAL A 320 2.60 15.31 -8.39
N ILE A 321 2.94 16.60 -8.40
CA ILE A 321 3.85 17.20 -9.39
C ILE A 321 5.24 16.53 -9.32
N GLN A 322 5.77 16.31 -8.11
CA GLN A 322 7.06 15.65 -7.93
C GLN A 322 7.01 14.17 -8.36
N MET A 323 5.95 13.45 -8.01
CA MET A 323 5.77 12.05 -8.40
C MET A 323 5.69 11.90 -9.92
N THR A 324 4.83 12.67 -10.59
CA THR A 324 4.68 12.64 -12.05
C THR A 324 5.97 13.06 -12.78
N ALA A 325 6.73 14.02 -12.24
CA ALA A 325 8.04 14.38 -12.79
C ALA A 325 9.08 13.24 -12.67
N SER A 326 9.02 12.45 -11.60
CA SER A 326 9.95 11.32 -11.38
C SER A 326 9.64 10.10 -12.26
N LEU A 327 8.41 9.96 -12.75
CA LEU A 327 7.99 8.84 -13.60
C LEU A 327 8.48 8.96 -15.05
N ASP A 328 8.50 10.17 -15.59
CA ASP A 328 8.91 10.45 -16.97
C ASP A 328 10.28 9.86 -17.35
N PRO A 329 11.38 10.10 -16.61
CA PRO A 329 12.69 9.54 -16.94
C PRO A 329 12.72 8.01 -16.81
N THR A 330 11.93 7.44 -15.91
CA THR A 330 11.80 5.98 -15.76
C THR A 330 11.13 5.37 -16.99
N ILE A 331 9.99 5.90 -17.43
CA ILE A 331 9.28 5.43 -18.62
C ILE A 331 10.17 5.53 -19.87
N GLU A 332 10.89 6.65 -20.01
CA GLU A 332 11.82 6.86 -21.13
C GLU A 332 12.98 5.87 -21.13
N THR A 333 13.59 5.64 -19.96
CA THR A 333 14.69 4.68 -19.82
C THR A 333 14.22 3.25 -20.13
N THR A 334 13.08 2.83 -19.59
CA THR A 334 12.49 1.51 -19.82
C THR A 334 12.12 1.31 -21.29
N GLY A 335 11.47 2.30 -21.91
CA GLY A 335 11.13 2.27 -23.33
C GLY A 335 12.36 2.13 -24.23
N SER A 336 13.44 2.87 -23.93
CA SER A 336 14.70 2.75 -24.68
C SER A 336 15.33 1.36 -24.55
N GLN A 337 15.39 0.81 -23.33
CA GLN A 337 15.98 -0.52 -23.09
C GLN A 337 15.24 -1.62 -23.85
N ILE A 338 13.90 -1.56 -23.87
CA ILE A 338 13.05 -2.50 -24.59
C ILE A 338 13.23 -2.34 -26.12
N ALA A 339 13.32 -1.10 -26.62
CA ALA A 339 13.59 -0.83 -28.03
C ALA A 339 14.97 -1.35 -28.46
N ASP A 340 16.01 -1.15 -27.64
CA ASP A 340 17.37 -1.63 -27.90
C ASP A 340 17.44 -3.16 -27.92
N PHE A 341 16.69 -3.82 -27.04
CA PHE A 341 16.52 -5.26 -27.09
C PHE A 341 15.86 -5.71 -28.40
N GLY A 342 14.80 -5.03 -28.84
CA GLY A 342 14.16 -5.26 -30.15
C GLY A 342 15.13 -5.10 -31.32
N ASN A 343 15.97 -4.07 -31.31
CA ASN A 343 16.99 -3.83 -32.33
C ASN A 343 18.01 -4.98 -32.38
N THR A 344 18.44 -5.47 -31.22
CA THR A 344 19.35 -6.61 -31.11
C THR A 344 18.72 -7.88 -31.67
N LEU A 345 17.45 -8.14 -31.34
CA LEU A 345 16.70 -9.27 -31.86
C LEU A 345 16.55 -9.20 -33.39
N ALA A 346 16.29 -8.01 -33.94
CA ALA A 346 16.12 -7.80 -35.38
C ALA A 346 17.35 -8.23 -36.20
N GLN A 347 18.56 -8.01 -35.65
CA GLN A 347 19.84 -8.35 -36.27
C GLN A 347 20.11 -9.86 -36.37
N LEU A 348 19.36 -10.71 -35.66
CA LEU A 348 19.56 -12.16 -35.73
C LEU A 348 19.38 -12.70 -37.16
N PRO A 349 20.29 -13.57 -37.64
CA PRO A 349 20.24 -14.10 -39.00
C PRO A 349 19.03 -15.01 -39.21
N ARG A 350 18.63 -15.17 -40.48
CA ARG A 350 17.50 -16.04 -40.86
C ARG A 350 17.96 -17.50 -40.90
N LEU A 351 17.70 -18.24 -39.83
CA LEU A 351 18.17 -19.63 -39.69
C LEU A 351 17.08 -20.70 -39.93
N THR A 352 15.93 -20.60 -39.25
CA THR A 352 14.79 -21.52 -39.42
C THR A 352 13.49 -20.76 -39.65
N LYS A 353 12.48 -21.43 -40.20
CA LYS A 353 11.15 -20.85 -40.40
C LYS A 353 10.54 -20.45 -39.04
N GLU A 354 10.68 -21.33 -38.05
CA GLU A 354 10.18 -21.14 -36.69
C GLU A 354 10.83 -19.91 -36.04
N LEU A 355 12.16 -19.81 -36.06
CA LEU A 355 12.88 -18.65 -35.50
C LEU A 355 12.46 -17.34 -36.20
N ASN A 356 12.37 -17.36 -37.53
CA ASN A 356 11.98 -16.18 -38.29
C ASN A 356 10.54 -15.71 -37.96
N SER A 357 9.63 -16.66 -37.73
CA SER A 357 8.25 -16.37 -37.33
C SER A 357 8.17 -15.81 -35.92
N ALA A 358 8.80 -16.48 -34.95
CA ALA A 358 8.83 -16.07 -33.55
C ALA A 358 9.48 -14.69 -33.39
N LYS A 359 10.63 -14.45 -34.06
CA LYS A 359 11.28 -13.14 -34.10
C LYS A 359 10.33 -12.05 -34.60
N ARG A 360 9.65 -12.29 -35.72
CA ARG A 360 8.74 -11.29 -36.30
C ARG A 360 7.57 -10.99 -35.35
N ARG A 361 7.06 -12.00 -34.64
CA ARG A 361 6.02 -11.80 -33.63
C ARG A 361 6.54 -10.95 -32.46
N LEU A 362 7.64 -11.35 -31.83
CA LEU A 362 8.20 -10.61 -30.69
C LEU A 362 8.56 -9.16 -31.04
N LEU A 363 9.09 -8.90 -32.24
CA LEU A 363 9.36 -7.53 -32.69
C LEU A 363 8.08 -6.67 -32.72
N LYS A 364 6.96 -7.20 -33.22
CA LYS A 364 5.68 -6.46 -33.21
C LYS A 364 5.17 -6.19 -31.79
N VAL A 365 5.36 -7.14 -30.88
CA VAL A 365 4.96 -7.00 -29.48
C VAL A 365 5.81 -5.93 -28.79
N ILE A 366 7.12 -5.93 -29.03
CA ILE A 366 8.04 -4.91 -28.53
C ILE A 366 7.67 -3.53 -29.09
N GLU A 367 7.41 -3.41 -30.39
CA GLU A 367 6.96 -2.16 -31.02
C GLU A 367 5.66 -1.63 -30.39
N ALA A 368 4.69 -2.52 -30.13
CA ALA A 368 3.44 -2.16 -29.46
C ALA A 368 3.68 -1.69 -28.02
N LEU A 369 4.48 -2.42 -27.24
CA LEU A 369 4.79 -2.05 -25.86
C LEU A 369 5.53 -0.70 -25.77
N VAL A 370 6.47 -0.42 -26.68
CA VAL A 370 7.15 0.88 -26.75
C VAL A 370 6.16 2.00 -27.09
N ALA A 371 5.19 1.75 -27.97
CA ALA A 371 4.13 2.71 -28.27
C ALA A 371 3.19 2.95 -27.08
N ASP A 372 2.89 1.90 -26.31
CA ASP A 372 2.08 2.00 -25.10
C ASP A 372 2.80 2.82 -24.01
N LEU A 373 4.10 2.58 -23.80
CA LEU A 373 4.92 3.40 -22.89
C LEU A 373 4.99 4.87 -23.33
N ALA A 374 5.08 5.14 -24.63
CA ALA A 374 5.03 6.50 -25.15
C ALA A 374 3.67 7.17 -24.91
N THR A 375 2.58 6.41 -25.00
CA THR A 375 1.23 6.88 -24.68
C THR A 375 1.09 7.20 -23.20
N LEU A 376 1.56 6.31 -22.33
CA LEU A 376 1.60 6.53 -20.87
C LEU A 376 2.41 7.79 -20.51
N ARG A 377 3.53 8.04 -21.19
CA ARG A 377 4.31 9.28 -21.00
C ARG A 377 3.49 10.53 -21.35
N ILE A 378 2.72 10.50 -22.43
CA ILE A 378 1.85 11.62 -22.82
C ILE A 378 0.75 11.84 -21.78
N GLU A 379 0.13 10.78 -21.29
CA GLU A 379 -0.89 10.84 -20.24
C GLU A 379 -0.32 11.39 -18.92
N ASN A 380 0.87 10.92 -18.51
CA ASN A 380 1.59 11.42 -17.35
C ASN A 380 1.94 12.92 -17.48
N ALA A 381 2.44 13.34 -18.65
CA ALA A 381 2.73 14.74 -18.93
C ALA A 381 1.45 15.61 -18.89
N SER A 382 0.33 15.09 -19.38
CA SER A 382 -0.98 15.77 -19.28
C SER A 382 -1.42 15.94 -17.82
N LEU A 383 -1.26 14.90 -16.99
CA LEU A 383 -1.57 14.97 -15.56
C LEU A 383 -0.63 15.93 -14.82
N HIS A 384 0.66 15.93 -15.16
CA HIS A 384 1.64 16.84 -14.59
C HIS A 384 1.29 18.31 -14.89
N ALA A 385 0.97 18.61 -16.16
CA ALA A 385 0.52 19.95 -16.56
C ALA A 385 -0.80 20.35 -15.87
N TYR A 386 -1.72 19.40 -15.70
CA TYR A 386 -2.97 19.59 -14.98
C TYR A 386 -2.73 19.98 -13.51
N ALA A 387 -1.87 19.22 -12.81
CA ALA A 387 -1.50 19.49 -11.43
C ALA A 387 -0.87 20.88 -11.27
N ILE A 388 0.07 21.26 -12.15
CA ILE A 388 0.68 22.60 -12.15
C ILE A 388 -0.38 23.69 -12.31
N SER A 389 -1.29 23.54 -13.28
CA SER A 389 -2.35 24.53 -13.54
C SER A 389 -3.26 24.70 -12.33
N ARG A 390 -3.64 23.60 -11.68
CA ARG A 390 -4.50 23.64 -10.49
C ARG A 390 -3.81 24.29 -9.29
N ASN A 391 -2.54 23.98 -9.10
CA ASN A 391 -1.70 24.59 -8.07
C ASN A 391 -1.56 26.13 -8.26
N GLN A 392 -1.24 26.58 -9.49
CA GLN A 392 -1.15 28.01 -9.82
C GLN A 392 -2.48 28.77 -9.64
N SER A 393 -3.61 28.14 -9.96
CA SER A 393 -4.95 28.73 -9.77
C SER A 393 -5.28 28.99 -8.30
N ARG A 394 -4.70 28.22 -7.37
CA ARG A 394 -4.88 28.38 -5.92
C ARG A 394 -3.86 29.35 -5.30
N ALA A 395 -2.67 29.47 -5.89
CA ALA A 395 -1.64 30.42 -5.45
C ALA A 395 -1.93 31.90 -5.79
N SER A 396 -2.92 32.18 -6.65
CA SER A 396 -3.28 33.55 -7.07
C SER A 396 -4.64 34.07 -6.54
N PRO A 397 -4.95 34.11 -5.22
CA PRO A 397 -6.18 34.76 -4.74
C PRO A 397 -6.14 36.30 -4.81
N ALA A 398 -5.02 36.93 -5.15
CA ALA A 398 -4.74 38.34 -4.81
C ALA A 398 -4.90 39.38 -5.95
N LEU A 399 -5.60 39.10 -7.05
CA LEU A 399 -5.79 40.10 -8.14
C LEU A 399 -7.23 40.24 -8.66
N LEU A 400 -8.22 39.95 -7.83
CA LEU A 400 -9.62 40.35 -8.09
C LEU A 400 -10.23 40.93 -6.80
N ASN A 401 -9.88 42.19 -6.52
CA ASN A 401 -10.67 43.12 -5.72
C ASN A 401 -10.61 44.49 -6.38
#